data_AF-A0A2P9AQF1-F1
#
_entry.id   AF-A0A2P9AQF1-F1
#
_cell.length_a   1.000
_cell.length_b   1.000
_cell.length_c   1.000
_cell.angle_alpha   90.00
_cell.angle_beta   90.00
_cell.angle_gamma   90.00
#
_symmetry.space_group_name_H-M   'P 1'
#
loop_
_entity.id
_entity.type
_entity.pdbx_description
1 polymer ?
#
loop_
_entity_poly.entity_id
_entity_poly.type
_entity_poly.pdbx_seq_one_letter_code
_entity_poly.pdbx_strand_id
1 'polypeptide(L)'
;MVSIDTDEKLLGKMDAPFTRVEAWAKANAIKPENITLGEFGMIRQEYGNAHVIPAEYRAAYVRDMIARVEAHGFAWSVWSYGGALGIIEAFDGDKAEPDVMDVVKSLH
;
A
#
# COMPACT_ATOMS: atom_id res chain seq x y z
N MET A 1 -8.81 22.97 -1.63
CA MET A 1 -8.58 21.61 -1.14
C MET A 1 -9.90 20.86 -1.29
N VAL A 2 -10.00 19.84 -2.14
CA VAL A 2 -11.22 19.04 -2.23
C VAL A 2 -11.31 18.26 -0.91
N SER A 3 -12.34 18.54 -0.11
CA SER A 3 -12.56 17.79 1.14
C SER A 3 -12.95 16.35 0.78
N ILE A 4 -12.21 15.38 1.30
CA ILE A 4 -12.63 13.99 1.35
C ILE A 4 -13.48 13.88 2.62
N ASP A 5 -14.77 14.10 2.48
CA ASP A 5 -15.76 14.19 3.56
C ASP A 5 -16.72 12.99 3.59
N THR A 6 -16.58 12.05 2.64
CA THR A 6 -17.36 10.81 2.58
C THR A 6 -16.48 9.64 2.18
N ASP A 7 -16.88 8.44 2.60
CA ASP A 7 -16.21 7.18 2.24
C ASP A 7 -16.16 6.99 0.73
N GLU A 8 -17.25 7.28 0.02
CA GLU A 8 -17.31 7.18 -1.44
C GLU A 8 -16.27 8.06 -2.14
N LYS A 9 -16.09 9.30 -1.65
CA LYS A 9 -15.06 10.20 -2.19
C LYS A 9 -13.66 9.71 -1.87
N LEU A 10 -13.45 9.11 -0.69
CA LEU A 10 -12.16 8.51 -0.33
C LEU A 10 -11.83 7.35 -1.26
N LEU A 11 -12.76 6.41 -1.42
CA LEU A 11 -12.61 5.24 -2.29
C LEU A 11 -12.35 5.67 -3.73
N GLY A 12 -13.14 6.61 -4.27
CA GLY A 12 -12.93 7.14 -5.61
C GLY A 12 -11.56 7.82 -5.79
N LYS A 13 -11.02 8.46 -4.75
CA LYS A 13 -9.66 9.02 -4.79
C LYS A 13 -8.58 7.95 -4.76
N MET A 14 -8.78 6.87 -3.99
CA MET A 14 -7.86 5.74 -3.95
C MET A 14 -7.85 4.94 -5.26
N ASP A 15 -9.00 4.83 -5.94
CA ASP A 15 -9.14 4.03 -7.16
C ASP A 15 -8.73 4.79 -8.44
N ALA A 16 -8.75 6.12 -8.39
CA ALA A 16 -8.47 6.97 -9.55
C ALA A 16 -7.08 6.73 -10.19
N PRO A 17 -5.98 6.56 -9.44
CA PRO A 17 -4.67 6.24 -10.03
C PRO A 17 -4.68 4.91 -10.80
N PHE A 18 -5.33 3.87 -10.26
CA PHE A 18 -5.38 2.56 -10.90
C PHE A 18 -6.21 2.59 -12.19
N THR A 19 -7.38 3.24 -12.14
CA THR A 19 -8.22 3.46 -13.33
C THR A 19 -7.47 4.22 -14.42
N ARG A 20 -6.67 5.22 -14.04
CA ARG A 20 -5.86 5.99 -14.98
C ARG A 20 -4.78 5.13 -15.65
N VAL A 21 -4.09 4.30 -14.88
CA VAL A 21 -3.06 3.39 -15.40
C VAL A 21 -3.69 2.32 -16.29
N GLU A 22 -4.83 1.75 -15.91
CA GLU A 22 -5.55 0.77 -16.71
C GLU A 22 -5.98 1.34 -18.07
N ALA A 23 -6.51 2.57 -18.09
CA ALA A 23 -6.88 3.25 -19.33
C ALA A 23 -5.65 3.49 -20.24
N TRP A 24 -4.53 3.91 -19.66
CA TRP A 24 -3.27 4.05 -20.39
C TRP A 24 -2.77 2.71 -20.93
N ALA A 25 -2.82 1.64 -20.14
CA ALA A 25 -2.39 0.30 -20.54
C ALA A 25 -3.19 -0.21 -21.74
N LYS A 26 -4.52 -0.09 -21.68
CA LYS A 26 -5.45 -0.44 -22.77
C LYS A 26 -5.12 0.34 -24.05
N ALA A 27 -4.89 1.66 -23.93
CA ALA A 27 -4.54 2.52 -25.07
C ALA A 27 -3.19 2.16 -25.73
N ASN A 28 -2.28 1.52 -24.98
CA ASN A 28 -0.94 1.16 -25.44
C ASN A 28 -0.75 -0.34 -25.66
N ALA A 29 -1.82 -1.14 -25.65
CA ALA A 29 -1.79 -2.60 -25.76
C ALA A 29 -0.81 -3.27 -24.76
N ILE A 30 -0.68 -2.69 -23.57
CA ILE A 30 0.10 -3.25 -22.47
C ILE A 30 -0.81 -4.18 -21.68
N LYS A 31 -0.38 -5.43 -21.53
CA LYS A 31 -1.12 -6.40 -20.73
C LYS A 31 -1.03 -6.06 -19.23
N PRO A 32 -2.11 -6.20 -18.44
CA PRO A 32 -2.09 -5.87 -17.02
C PRO A 32 -0.98 -6.56 -16.23
N GLU A 33 -0.67 -7.82 -16.55
CA GLU A 33 0.38 -8.59 -15.89
C GLU A 33 1.81 -8.01 -16.08
N ASN A 34 1.99 -7.07 -17.02
CA ASN A 34 3.25 -6.35 -17.23
C ASN A 34 3.33 -5.04 -16.45
N ILE A 35 2.32 -4.72 -15.63
CA ILE A 35 2.28 -3.50 -14.81
C ILE A 35 2.52 -3.87 -13.36
N THR A 36 3.32 -3.07 -12.67
CA THR A 36 3.66 -3.30 -11.27
C THR A 36 3.52 -2.02 -10.47
N LEU A 37 2.78 -2.07 -9.36
CA LEU A 37 2.91 -1.07 -8.29
C LEU A 37 4.20 -1.38 -7.52
N GLY A 38 5.31 -0.78 -7.96
CA GLY A 38 6.65 -1.14 -7.50
C GLY A 38 6.92 -0.82 -6.02
N GLU A 39 6.27 0.21 -5.49
CA GLU A 39 6.44 0.64 -4.11
C GLU A 39 5.12 1.17 -3.55
N PHE A 40 4.72 0.61 -2.41
CA PHE A 40 3.69 1.16 -1.54
C PHE A 40 3.92 0.69 -0.11
N GLY A 41 3.35 1.40 0.84
CA GLY A 41 3.46 1.12 2.27
C GLY A 41 2.86 2.25 3.08
N MET A 42 2.76 2.05 4.39
CA MET A 42 2.33 3.08 5.32
C MET A 42 3.43 3.32 6.34
N ILE A 43 3.67 4.59 6.66
CA ILE A 43 4.65 4.97 7.67
C ILE A 43 4.33 4.29 9.00
N ARG A 44 5.33 3.64 9.60
CA ARG A 44 5.32 3.15 10.97
C ARG A 44 5.69 4.26 11.92
N GLN A 45 6.81 4.94 11.66
CA GLN A 45 7.37 5.94 12.55
C GLN A 45 8.22 6.92 11.73
N GLU A 46 7.98 8.22 11.88
CA GLU A 46 8.81 9.25 11.26
C GLU A 46 10.19 9.34 11.94
N TYR A 47 11.25 9.59 11.18
CA TYR A 47 12.60 9.67 11.76
C TYR A 47 12.69 10.83 12.77
N GLY A 48 13.19 10.54 13.97
CA GLY A 48 13.26 11.53 15.06
C GLY A 48 11.91 11.82 15.75
N ASN A 49 10.85 11.07 15.44
CA ASN A 49 9.56 11.16 16.11
C ASN A 49 9.27 9.89 16.93
N ALA A 50 8.83 10.04 18.17
CA ALA A 50 8.48 8.90 19.03
C ALA A 50 7.09 8.30 18.74
N HIS A 51 6.26 8.98 17.95
CA HIS A 51 4.93 8.49 17.62
C HIS A 51 5.00 7.35 16.60
N VAL A 52 4.48 6.19 17.00
CA VAL A 52 4.33 5.01 16.15
C VAL A 52 2.86 4.89 15.72
N ILE A 53 2.64 4.75 14.42
CA ILE A 53 1.31 4.51 13.85
C ILE A 53 0.84 3.10 14.23
N PRO A 54 -0.39 2.96 14.76
CA PRO A 54 -0.96 1.66 15.13
C PRO A 54 -0.87 0.64 13.98
N ALA A 55 -0.48 -0.59 14.31
CA ALA A 55 -0.18 -1.63 13.33
C ALA A 55 -1.42 -2.03 12.53
N GLU A 56 -2.59 -2.02 13.15
CA GLU A 56 -3.88 -2.35 12.54
C GLU A 56 -4.25 -1.41 11.39
N TYR A 57 -3.90 -0.13 11.49
CA TYR A 57 -4.16 0.86 10.44
C TYR A 57 -3.24 0.64 9.23
N ARG A 58 -1.97 0.31 9.50
CA ARG A 58 -0.99 -0.01 8.45
C ARG A 58 -1.38 -1.29 7.73
N ALA A 59 -1.79 -2.32 8.48
CA ALA A 59 -2.27 -3.57 7.92
C ALA A 59 -3.53 -3.38 7.08
N ALA A 60 -4.49 -2.57 7.56
CA ALA A 60 -5.68 -2.22 6.79
C ALA A 60 -5.33 -1.51 5.48
N TYR A 61 -4.45 -0.51 5.53
CA TYR A 61 -3.97 0.19 4.33
C TYR A 61 -3.31 -0.75 3.33
N VAL A 62 -2.40 -1.62 3.78
CA VAL A 62 -1.68 -2.56 2.89
C VAL A 62 -2.65 -3.53 2.24
N ARG A 63 -3.57 -4.12 3.00
CA ARG A 63 -4.62 -4.99 2.46
C ARG A 63 -5.47 -4.29 1.40
N ASP A 64 -5.88 -3.06 1.68
CA ASP A 64 -6.73 -2.26 0.80
C ASP A 64 -6.02 -1.87 -0.50
N MET A 65 -4.71 -1.59 -0.45
CA MET A 65 -3.89 -1.31 -1.62
C MET A 65 -3.66 -2.56 -2.46
N ILE A 66 -3.35 -3.70 -1.84
CA ILE A 66 -3.18 -4.98 -2.53
C ILE A 66 -4.46 -5.37 -3.27
N ALA A 67 -5.61 -5.33 -2.58
CA ALA A 67 -6.90 -5.67 -3.19
C ALA A 67 -7.20 -4.80 -4.42
N ARG A 68 -6.84 -3.51 -4.39
CA ARG A 68 -7.00 -2.60 -5.53
C ARG A 68 -6.08 -2.95 -6.68
N VAL A 69 -4.79 -3.15 -6.41
CA VAL A 69 -3.81 -3.54 -7.43
C VAL A 69 -4.26 -4.84 -8.12
N GLU A 70 -4.64 -5.85 -7.34
CA GLU A 70 -5.02 -7.17 -7.84
C GLU A 70 -6.34 -7.15 -8.61
N ALA A 71 -7.29 -6.28 -8.24
CA ALA A 71 -8.52 -6.07 -9.01
C ALA A 71 -8.26 -5.59 -10.45
N HIS A 72 -7.09 -4.99 -10.72
CA HIS A 72 -6.66 -4.60 -12.05
C HIS A 72 -5.71 -5.62 -12.71
N GLY A 73 -5.36 -6.72 -12.04
CA GLY A 73 -4.42 -7.72 -12.53
C GLY A 73 -2.97 -7.25 -12.57
N PHE A 74 -2.62 -6.19 -11.84
CA PHE A 74 -1.26 -5.69 -11.75
C PHE A 74 -0.47 -6.46 -10.67
N ALA A 75 0.84 -6.55 -10.83
CA ALA A 75 1.74 -7.03 -9.77
C ALA A 75 2.03 -5.90 -8.74
N TRP A 76 2.58 -6.27 -7.58
CA TRP A 76 2.88 -5.31 -6.52
C TRP A 76 4.14 -5.68 -5.74
N SER A 77 4.74 -4.67 -5.09
CA SER A 77 5.86 -4.84 -4.16
C SER A 77 5.72 -3.83 -3.01
N VAL A 78 5.74 -4.34 -1.78
CA VAL A 78 5.65 -3.53 -0.56
C VAL A 78 7.03 -2.96 -0.22
N TRP A 79 7.13 -1.63 -0.09
CA TRP A 79 8.35 -0.94 0.33
C TRP A 79 8.38 -0.82 1.85
N SER A 80 8.99 -1.78 2.56
CA SER A 80 8.91 -1.77 4.02
C SER A 80 9.91 -2.64 4.80
N TYR A 81 11.06 -3.12 4.30
CA TYR A 81 11.87 -4.04 5.13
C TYR A 81 12.23 -3.47 6.52
N GLY A 82 12.77 -2.24 6.56
CA GLY A 82 13.19 -1.57 7.80
C GLY A 82 12.88 -0.07 7.84
N GLY A 83 13.24 0.58 8.95
CA GLY A 83 13.18 2.05 9.08
C GLY A 83 11.76 2.61 9.17
N ALA A 84 11.53 3.77 8.54
CA ALA A 84 10.29 4.53 8.72
C ALA A 84 9.02 3.79 8.27
N LEU A 85 9.13 2.87 7.29
CA LEU A 85 8.04 2.03 6.80
C LEU A 85 8.16 0.57 7.27
N GLY A 86 9.06 0.26 8.19
CA GLY A 86 9.40 -1.09 8.63
C GLY A 86 8.22 -2.06 8.91
N ILE A 87 8.25 -3.23 8.26
CA ILE A 87 7.35 -4.39 8.47
C ILE A 87 8.10 -5.65 8.92
N ILE A 88 9.44 -5.67 8.80
CA ILE A 88 10.30 -6.69 9.39
C ILE A 88 11.08 -6.09 10.55
N GLU A 89 11.78 -4.99 10.28
CA GLU A 89 12.58 -4.24 11.25
C GLU A 89 11.97 -2.85 11.48
N ALA A 90 12.00 -2.36 12.71
CA ALA A 90 11.79 -0.96 13.06
C ALA A 90 13.10 -0.17 12.86
N PHE A 91 13.23 0.99 13.50
CA PHE A 91 14.55 1.63 13.64
C PHE A 91 15.46 0.80 14.55
N ASP A 92 16.78 0.99 14.40
CA ASP A 92 17.82 0.40 15.25
C ASP A 92 17.86 -1.14 15.32
N GLY A 93 17.25 -1.83 14.35
CA GLY A 93 17.24 -3.29 14.25
C GLY A 93 16.23 -3.99 15.16
N ASP A 94 15.35 -3.22 15.82
CA ASP A 94 14.22 -3.76 16.57
C ASP A 94 13.22 -4.46 15.63
N LYS A 95 12.42 -5.41 16.14
CA LYS A 95 11.38 -6.06 15.34
C LYS A 95 10.17 -5.16 15.16
N ALA A 96 9.64 -5.12 13.94
CA ALA A 96 8.35 -4.51 13.67
C ALA A 96 7.19 -5.43 14.11
N GLU A 97 6.00 -4.83 14.25
CA GLU A 97 4.75 -5.54 14.53
C GLU A 97 4.37 -6.44 13.35
N PRO A 98 3.84 -7.66 13.60
CA PRO A 98 3.65 -8.66 12.56
C PRO A 98 2.46 -8.38 11.63
N ASP A 99 1.54 -7.48 12.00
CA ASP A 99 0.23 -7.31 11.36
C ASP A 99 0.29 -7.11 9.85
N VAL A 100 1.25 -6.33 9.35
CA VAL A 100 1.41 -6.10 7.90
C VAL A 100 1.94 -7.37 7.21
N MET A 101 2.88 -8.07 7.82
CA MET A 101 3.39 -9.34 7.30
C MET A 101 2.34 -10.44 7.36
N ASP A 102 1.47 -10.43 8.36
CA ASP A 102 0.39 -11.40 8.49
C ASP A 102 -0.67 -11.19 7.40
N VAL A 103 -0.97 -9.92 7.03
CA VAL A 103 -1.75 -9.63 5.82
C VAL A 103 -1.12 -10.26 4.60
N VAL A 104 0.17 -9.98 4.33
CA VAL A 104 0.86 -10.50 3.15
C VAL A 104 0.89 -12.03 3.13
N LYS A 105 1.17 -12.68 4.26
CA LYS A 105 1.21 -14.15 4.38
C LYS A 105 -0.16 -14.81 4.28
N SER A 106 -1.24 -14.09 4.59
CA SER A 106 -2.61 -14.61 4.47
C SER A 106 -3.13 -14.63 3.04
N LEU A 107 -2.42 -13.96 2.11
CA LEU A 107 -2.70 -14.02 0.69
C LEU A 107 -2.20 -15.38 0.17
N HIS A 108 -3.17 -16.22 -0.21
CA HIS A 108 -3.07 -17.51 -0.94
C HIS A 108 -1.80 -18.36 -0.79
#